data_AF-A0A023FMU3-F1
#
_entry.id   AF-A0A023FMU3-F1
#
_cell.length_a   1.000
_cell.length_b   1.000
_cell.length_c   1.000
_cell.angle_alpha   90.00
_cell.angle_beta   90.00
_cell.angle_gamma   90.00
#
_symmetry.space_group_name_H-M   'P 1'
#
loop_
_entity.id
_entity.type
_entity.pdbx_description
1 polymer ?
#
loop_
_entity_poly.entity_id
_entity_poly.type
_entity_poly.pdbx_seq_one_letter_code
_entity_poly.pdbx_strand_id
1 'polypeptide(L)'
;VSISQMDVLLKEKDEQIAELMSEGEKLSKQHLQQSTIIKKLRAKEREMENLIKTHKERLEEQSKELDRLRRSLSAKDEQEKKHIDTIRHLTSSTQKLEREATALQESLNEVSSRLADTTGKLDAAYSEIALLQQANEEFERQAEEASLSAKMAAGEEIRRAMDQARSEALAEKTSLLQRIEELQLALAMADQRSERREELLHSSIRELQQQLQEAEARNQEITQNLSSATRPLLRQIENLQSTFSVQSASWERVERSLTDRLNESQTHATLLAERERALSDKCADLQLRLTTLETQNATLRREKQELASECETLRDRQGSLEEFERRESSLMATKARLEQTLKALRADKDALSAQLSSVQEELSSEQHKNALLQEQLRAEREKRLENSTTPSPTASHYSSVSDTFNCNPLPDDLSVANSAFSVAAASRHTSLYESLRGIGGSSLIESLQAQLKMREGEVGQLQAQIGQLERCRESLSRELTSLSAKQELWDQEHEELRDLRVRFEDVNQKYNTLLQMYGEKVEEAEELRLDLEDVKSMYKAQINELINAKQ
;
A
#
# COMPACT_ATOMS: atom_id res chain seq x y z
N VAL A 1 55.05 -121.05 -249.87
CA VAL A 1 54.19 -119.94 -250.36
C VAL A 1 53.87 -119.06 -249.16
N SER A 2 53.94 -117.73 -249.31
CA SER A 2 53.50 -116.72 -248.31
C SER A 2 53.89 -116.95 -246.84
N ILE A 3 55.13 -116.65 -246.47
CA ILE A 3 55.61 -116.66 -245.07
C ILE A 3 55.28 -115.33 -244.34
N SER A 4 55.05 -114.25 -245.08
CA SER A 4 54.99 -112.86 -244.61
C SER A 4 53.75 -112.43 -243.78
N GLN A 5 52.88 -113.35 -243.38
CA GLN A 5 51.69 -113.04 -242.56
C GLN A 5 51.75 -113.64 -241.14
N MET A 6 52.67 -114.57 -240.86
CA MET A 6 52.78 -115.20 -239.54
C MET A 6 53.62 -114.35 -238.57
N ASP A 7 54.66 -113.67 -239.06
CA ASP A 7 55.54 -112.80 -238.26
C ASP A 7 54.87 -111.50 -237.78
N VAL A 8 53.73 -111.12 -238.36
CA VAL A 8 52.96 -109.93 -237.94
C VAL A 8 52.14 -110.25 -236.68
N LEU A 9 51.41 -111.38 -236.70
CA LEU A 9 50.57 -111.83 -235.59
C LEU A 9 51.35 -112.18 -234.31
N LEU A 10 52.63 -112.54 -234.42
CA LEU A 10 53.49 -112.73 -233.24
C LEU A 10 53.81 -111.40 -232.54
N LYS A 11 54.15 -110.35 -233.30
CA LYS A 11 54.48 -109.04 -232.72
C LYS A 11 53.30 -108.38 -232.01
N GLU A 12 52.10 -108.45 -232.60
CA GLU A 12 50.87 -107.97 -231.97
C GLU A 12 50.54 -108.70 -230.65
N LYS A 13 51.06 -109.93 -230.44
CA LYS A 13 50.88 -110.67 -229.18
C LYS A 13 51.94 -110.32 -228.14
N ASP A 14 53.18 -110.11 -228.54
CA ASP A 14 54.25 -109.71 -227.63
C ASP A 14 54.01 -108.28 -227.08
N GLU A 15 53.49 -107.35 -227.90
CA GLU A 15 53.13 -106.00 -227.44
C GLU A 15 52.00 -106.03 -226.39
N GLN A 16 50.96 -106.85 -226.57
CA GLN A 16 49.89 -107.02 -225.57
C GLN A 16 50.39 -107.58 -224.23
N ILE A 17 51.44 -108.42 -224.24
CA ILE A 17 52.05 -108.93 -223.01
C ILE A 17 52.84 -107.82 -222.29
N ALA A 18 53.52 -106.95 -223.04
CA ALA A 18 54.28 -105.83 -222.47
C ALA A 18 53.38 -104.78 -221.79
N GLU A 19 52.23 -104.44 -222.38
CA GLU A 19 51.30 -103.48 -221.79
C GLU A 19 50.73 -103.97 -220.45
N LEU A 20 50.23 -105.21 -220.41
CA LEU A 20 49.69 -105.86 -219.21
C LEU A 20 50.72 -105.95 -218.06
N MET A 21 51.99 -106.22 -218.38
CA MET A 21 53.07 -106.19 -217.39
C MET A 21 53.29 -104.78 -216.82
N SER A 22 53.20 -103.73 -217.66
CA SER A 22 53.30 -102.34 -217.20
C SER A 22 52.14 -101.95 -216.28
N GLU A 23 50.93 -102.47 -216.52
CA GLU A 23 49.76 -102.22 -215.68
C GLU A 23 49.83 -102.97 -214.36
N GLY A 24 50.28 -104.23 -214.37
CA GLY A 24 50.55 -105.01 -213.15
C GLY A 24 51.54 -104.34 -212.21
N GLU A 25 52.63 -103.77 -212.73
CA GLU A 25 53.58 -102.99 -211.93
C GLU A 25 52.96 -101.73 -211.31
N LYS A 26 52.14 -100.98 -212.08
CA LYS A 26 51.46 -99.77 -211.60
C LYS A 26 50.48 -100.10 -210.46
N LEU A 27 49.66 -101.15 -210.64
CA LEU A 27 48.72 -101.63 -209.63
C LEU A 27 49.43 -102.09 -208.35
N SER A 28 50.51 -102.86 -208.47
CA SER A 28 51.32 -103.30 -207.31
C SER A 28 51.85 -102.11 -206.49
N LYS A 29 52.41 -101.09 -207.16
CA LYS A 29 52.92 -99.87 -206.52
C LYS A 29 51.81 -99.08 -205.82
N GLN A 30 50.63 -98.94 -206.43
CA GLN A 30 49.47 -98.29 -205.80
C GLN A 30 48.95 -99.07 -204.58
N HIS A 31 48.82 -100.39 -204.68
CA HIS A 31 48.30 -101.22 -203.59
C HIS A 31 49.24 -101.24 -202.37
N LEU A 32 50.55 -101.16 -202.59
CA LEU A 32 51.55 -101.00 -201.53
C LEU A 32 51.46 -99.63 -200.84
N GLN A 33 51.27 -98.55 -201.61
CA GLN A 33 51.06 -97.20 -201.07
C GLN A 33 49.78 -97.13 -200.23
N GLN A 34 48.65 -97.63 -200.73
CA GLN A 34 47.38 -97.65 -199.99
C GLN A 34 47.48 -98.46 -198.69
N SER A 35 48.09 -99.65 -198.73
CA SER A 35 48.37 -100.46 -197.52
C SER A 35 49.22 -99.71 -196.48
N THR A 36 50.22 -98.95 -196.95
CA THR A 36 51.08 -98.12 -196.08
C THR A 36 50.31 -96.94 -195.47
N ILE A 37 49.41 -96.30 -196.24
CA ILE A 37 48.53 -95.22 -195.76
C ILE A 37 47.54 -95.75 -194.72
N ILE A 38 46.91 -96.91 -194.97
CA ILE A 38 45.98 -97.56 -194.03
C ILE A 38 46.67 -97.89 -192.70
N LYS A 39 47.92 -98.37 -192.72
CA LYS A 39 48.72 -98.56 -191.48
C LYS A 39 48.95 -97.25 -190.73
N LYS A 40 49.29 -96.15 -191.43
CA LYS A 40 49.48 -94.83 -190.80
C LYS A 40 48.18 -94.26 -190.22
N LEU A 41 47.05 -94.45 -190.87
CA LEU A 41 45.74 -94.03 -190.36
C LEU A 41 45.36 -94.83 -189.11
N ARG A 42 45.46 -96.16 -189.13
CA ARG A 42 45.19 -97.01 -187.95
C ARG A 42 46.15 -96.77 -186.77
N ALA A 43 47.35 -96.26 -187.02
CA ALA A 43 48.24 -95.80 -185.94
C ALA A 43 47.70 -94.52 -185.29
N LYS A 44 47.42 -93.48 -186.09
CA LYS A 44 46.84 -92.21 -185.62
C LYS A 44 45.49 -92.38 -184.94
N GLU A 45 44.66 -93.29 -185.44
CA GLU A 45 43.34 -93.62 -184.87
C GLU A 45 43.50 -94.14 -183.43
N ARG A 46 44.43 -95.08 -183.20
CA ARG A 46 44.77 -95.59 -181.85
C ARG A 46 45.42 -94.54 -180.95
N GLU A 47 46.28 -93.68 -181.50
CA GLU A 47 46.86 -92.55 -180.77
C GLU A 47 45.76 -91.58 -180.29
N MET A 48 44.79 -91.26 -181.16
CA MET A 48 43.64 -90.41 -180.85
C MET A 48 42.69 -91.10 -179.85
N GLU A 49 42.41 -92.39 -179.97
CA GLU A 49 41.61 -93.15 -178.97
C GLU A 49 42.28 -93.13 -177.58
N ASN A 50 43.60 -93.30 -177.52
CA ASN A 50 44.35 -93.24 -176.27
C ASN A 50 44.35 -91.83 -175.67
N LEU A 51 44.52 -90.78 -176.49
CA LEU A 51 44.38 -89.40 -176.05
C LEU A 51 42.97 -89.11 -175.53
N ILE A 52 41.92 -89.57 -176.23
CA ILE A 52 40.53 -89.41 -175.80
C ILE A 52 40.27 -90.14 -174.46
N LYS A 53 40.86 -91.31 -174.22
CA LYS A 53 40.80 -91.98 -172.90
C LYS A 53 41.45 -91.14 -171.80
N THR A 54 42.72 -90.75 -171.96
CA THR A 54 43.44 -89.97 -170.94
C THR A 54 42.81 -88.59 -170.68
N HIS A 55 42.17 -87.98 -171.68
CA HIS A 55 41.39 -86.75 -171.48
C HIS A 55 40.06 -87.00 -170.75
N LYS A 56 39.36 -88.11 -171.00
CA LYS A 56 38.15 -88.49 -170.24
C LYS A 56 38.49 -88.82 -168.78
N GLU A 57 39.57 -89.57 -168.55
CA GLU A 57 40.07 -89.92 -167.22
C GLU A 57 40.39 -88.64 -166.41
N ARG A 58 41.11 -87.67 -167.00
CA ARG A 58 41.33 -86.36 -166.38
C ARG A 58 40.04 -85.56 -166.13
N LEU A 59 39.06 -85.61 -167.03
CA LEU A 59 37.78 -84.93 -166.85
C LEU A 59 36.96 -85.54 -165.70
N GLU A 60 37.05 -86.87 -165.55
CA GLU A 60 36.50 -87.58 -164.40
C GLU A 60 37.23 -87.25 -163.10
N GLU A 61 38.56 -87.16 -163.10
CA GLU A 61 39.34 -86.74 -161.92
C GLU A 61 38.99 -85.31 -161.51
N GLN A 62 39.02 -84.35 -162.45
CA GLN A 62 38.70 -82.95 -162.19
C GLN A 62 37.24 -82.74 -161.74
N SER A 63 36.28 -83.51 -162.27
CA SER A 63 34.89 -83.45 -161.78
C SER A 63 34.73 -84.06 -160.39
N LYS A 64 35.42 -85.16 -160.07
CA LYS A 64 35.50 -85.73 -158.71
C LYS A 64 36.15 -84.75 -157.73
N GLU A 65 37.14 -83.97 -158.16
CA GLU A 65 37.78 -82.91 -157.36
C GLU A 65 36.87 -81.69 -157.17
N LEU A 66 36.20 -81.20 -158.21
CA LEU A 66 35.22 -80.11 -158.12
C LEU A 66 34.07 -80.46 -157.17
N ASP A 67 33.59 -81.71 -157.20
CA ASP A 67 32.55 -82.18 -156.28
C ASP A 67 33.05 -82.30 -154.83
N ARG A 68 34.30 -82.72 -154.61
CA ARG A 68 34.94 -82.68 -153.28
C ARG A 68 35.07 -81.24 -152.77
N LEU A 69 35.52 -80.31 -153.62
CA LEU A 69 35.66 -78.89 -153.29
C LEU A 69 34.30 -78.24 -152.99
N ARG A 70 33.25 -78.54 -153.77
CA ARG A 70 31.88 -78.07 -153.51
C ARG A 70 31.33 -78.57 -152.18
N ARG A 71 31.53 -79.84 -151.85
CA ARG A 71 31.12 -80.41 -150.54
C ARG A 71 31.92 -79.81 -149.40
N SER A 72 33.22 -79.57 -149.58
CA SER A 72 34.09 -78.89 -148.62
C SER A 72 33.63 -77.44 -148.37
N LEU A 73 33.31 -76.70 -149.44
CA LEU A 73 32.77 -75.34 -149.36
C LEU A 73 31.43 -75.32 -148.63
N SER A 74 30.45 -76.15 -149.02
CA SER A 74 29.16 -76.24 -148.33
C SER A 74 29.30 -76.57 -146.84
N ALA A 75 30.23 -77.47 -146.48
CA ALA A 75 30.52 -77.79 -145.09
C ALA A 75 31.19 -76.62 -144.33
N LYS A 76 31.94 -75.76 -145.03
CA LYS A 76 32.50 -74.52 -144.48
C LYS A 76 31.45 -73.44 -144.33
N ASP A 77 30.56 -73.23 -145.30
CA ASP A 77 29.44 -72.29 -145.23
C ASP A 77 28.48 -72.66 -144.07
N GLU A 78 28.24 -73.96 -143.85
CA GLU A 78 27.50 -74.46 -142.68
C GLU A 78 28.24 -74.25 -141.36
N GLN A 79 29.55 -74.44 -141.34
CA GLN A 79 30.37 -74.17 -140.16
C GLN A 79 30.39 -72.67 -139.84
N GLU A 80 30.49 -71.81 -140.85
CA GLU A 80 30.45 -70.36 -140.72
C GLU A 80 29.08 -69.88 -140.21
N LYS A 81 27.96 -70.41 -140.72
CA LYS A 81 26.62 -70.11 -140.17
C LYS A 81 26.51 -70.48 -138.69
N LYS A 82 27.00 -71.66 -138.29
CA LYS A 82 27.05 -72.09 -136.88
C LYS A 82 27.93 -71.17 -136.02
N HIS A 83 29.04 -70.66 -136.57
CA HIS A 83 29.88 -69.67 -135.91
C HIS A 83 29.20 -68.29 -135.83
N ILE A 84 28.53 -67.82 -136.87
CA ILE A 84 27.76 -66.57 -136.88
C ILE A 84 26.64 -66.61 -135.84
N ASP A 85 25.90 -67.71 -135.74
CA ASP A 85 24.78 -67.82 -134.80
C ASP A 85 25.24 -68.02 -133.35
N THR A 86 26.37 -68.71 -133.11
CA THR A 86 26.99 -68.76 -131.78
C THR A 86 27.60 -67.41 -131.38
N ILE A 87 28.25 -66.68 -132.30
CA ILE A 87 28.71 -65.30 -132.07
C ILE A 87 27.51 -64.40 -131.73
N ARG A 88 26.43 -64.42 -132.53
CA ARG A 88 25.19 -63.66 -132.25
C ARG A 88 24.62 -63.98 -130.87
N HIS A 89 24.56 -65.26 -130.50
CA HIS A 89 24.07 -65.66 -129.19
C HIS A 89 24.96 -65.14 -128.06
N LEU A 90 26.28 -65.28 -128.20
CA LEU A 90 27.27 -64.74 -127.25
C LEU A 90 27.16 -63.22 -127.14
N THR A 91 27.15 -62.47 -128.25
CA THR A 91 26.96 -61.00 -128.25
C THR A 91 25.61 -60.60 -127.64
N SER A 92 24.53 -61.37 -127.86
CA SER A 92 23.24 -61.10 -127.20
C SER A 92 23.27 -61.37 -125.69
N SER A 93 24.18 -62.25 -125.24
CA SER A 93 24.39 -62.57 -123.83
C SER A 93 25.31 -61.54 -123.16
N THR A 94 26.42 -61.15 -123.80
CA THR A 94 27.27 -60.07 -123.29
C THR A 94 26.49 -58.76 -123.20
N GLN A 95 25.69 -58.40 -124.20
CA GLN A 95 24.81 -57.22 -124.12
C GLN A 95 23.74 -57.28 -123.01
N LYS A 96 23.38 -58.46 -122.51
CA LYS A 96 22.52 -58.58 -121.32
C LYS A 96 23.34 -58.39 -120.06
N LEU A 97 24.44 -59.12 -119.92
CA LEU A 97 25.37 -59.02 -118.79
C LEU A 97 25.96 -57.61 -118.64
N GLU A 98 26.20 -56.90 -119.75
CA GLU A 98 26.63 -55.50 -119.79
C GLU A 98 25.54 -54.57 -119.22
N ARG A 99 24.27 -54.74 -119.62
CA ARG A 99 23.14 -53.96 -119.10
C ARG A 99 22.82 -54.28 -117.64
N GLU A 100 22.94 -55.54 -117.26
CA GLU A 100 22.79 -56.01 -115.88
C GLU A 100 23.93 -55.47 -115.02
N ALA A 101 25.18 -55.44 -115.52
CA ALA A 101 26.31 -54.82 -114.85
C ALA A 101 26.16 -53.30 -114.72
N THR A 102 25.67 -52.57 -115.73
CA THR A 102 25.41 -51.14 -115.60
C THR A 102 24.28 -50.85 -114.61
N ALA A 103 23.17 -51.61 -114.64
CA ALA A 103 22.07 -51.44 -113.68
C ALA A 103 22.47 -51.80 -112.24
N LEU A 104 23.33 -52.82 -112.06
CA LEU A 104 23.94 -53.15 -110.77
C LEU A 104 24.92 -52.06 -110.31
N GLN A 105 25.70 -51.47 -111.21
CA GLN A 105 26.58 -50.34 -110.88
C GLN A 105 25.80 -49.08 -110.53
N GLU A 106 24.72 -48.77 -111.25
CA GLU A 106 23.82 -47.64 -110.97
C GLU A 106 23.13 -47.80 -109.62
N SER A 107 22.55 -48.96 -109.34
CA SER A 107 21.93 -49.24 -108.04
C SER A 107 22.93 -49.33 -106.88
N LEU A 108 24.15 -49.83 -107.12
CA LEU A 108 25.25 -49.76 -106.15
C LEU A 108 25.66 -48.31 -105.87
N ASN A 109 25.78 -47.48 -106.91
CA ASN A 109 26.08 -46.05 -106.78
C ASN A 109 24.97 -45.35 -105.98
N GLU A 110 23.70 -45.57 -106.31
CA GLU A 110 22.56 -45.02 -105.56
C GLU A 110 22.57 -45.44 -104.08
N VAL A 111 22.77 -46.73 -103.78
CA VAL A 111 22.85 -47.23 -102.41
C VAL A 111 24.05 -46.64 -101.67
N SER A 112 25.21 -46.49 -102.33
CA SER A 112 26.38 -45.85 -101.73
C SER A 112 26.17 -44.36 -101.43
N SER A 113 25.47 -43.63 -102.31
CA SER A 113 25.13 -42.23 -102.09
C SER A 113 24.14 -42.08 -100.94
N ARG A 114 23.07 -42.89 -100.91
CA ARG A 114 22.10 -42.89 -99.81
C ARG A 114 22.75 -43.28 -98.48
N LEU A 115 23.69 -44.22 -98.49
CA LEU A 115 24.47 -44.61 -97.31
C LEU A 115 25.29 -43.42 -96.81
N ALA A 116 26.05 -42.76 -97.69
CA ALA A 116 26.81 -41.54 -97.37
C ALA A 116 25.92 -40.40 -96.83
N ASP A 117 24.73 -40.19 -97.41
CA ASP A 117 23.75 -39.22 -96.91
C ASP A 117 23.24 -39.59 -95.50
N THR A 118 23.03 -40.89 -95.21
CA THR A 118 22.59 -41.34 -93.89
C THR A 118 23.70 -41.31 -92.85
N THR A 119 24.95 -41.65 -93.20
CA THR A 119 26.08 -41.52 -92.27
C THR A 119 26.36 -40.05 -91.99
N GLY A 120 26.38 -39.17 -92.99
CA GLY A 120 26.57 -37.74 -92.77
C GLY A 120 25.49 -37.09 -91.89
N LYS A 121 24.24 -37.56 -91.96
CA LYS A 121 23.16 -37.14 -91.05
C LYS A 121 23.32 -37.72 -89.64
N LEU A 122 23.79 -38.95 -89.52
CA LEU A 122 24.05 -39.61 -88.24
C LEU A 122 25.24 -38.96 -87.51
N ASP A 123 26.33 -38.68 -88.23
CA ASP A 123 27.51 -37.98 -87.73
C ASP A 123 27.17 -36.55 -87.29
N ALA A 124 26.33 -35.85 -88.07
CA ALA A 124 25.80 -34.53 -87.68
C ALA A 124 24.96 -34.60 -86.40
N ALA A 125 24.07 -35.60 -86.28
CA ALA A 125 23.26 -35.81 -85.08
C ALA A 125 24.11 -36.19 -83.85
N TYR A 126 25.16 -37.01 -84.01
CA TYR A 126 26.09 -37.30 -82.92
C TYR A 126 26.91 -36.07 -82.51
N SER A 127 27.30 -35.22 -83.45
CA SER A 127 27.96 -33.94 -83.17
C SER A 127 27.03 -32.98 -82.41
N GLU A 128 25.77 -32.87 -82.82
CA GLU A 128 24.75 -32.07 -82.12
C GLU A 128 24.48 -32.60 -80.70
N ILE A 129 24.35 -33.92 -80.53
CA ILE A 129 24.21 -34.56 -79.21
C ILE A 129 25.43 -34.27 -78.33
N ALA A 130 26.66 -34.37 -78.85
CA ALA A 130 27.87 -34.09 -78.09
C ALA A 130 27.96 -32.61 -77.65
N LEU A 131 27.57 -31.67 -78.53
CA LEU A 131 27.51 -30.24 -78.19
C LEU A 131 26.41 -29.94 -77.16
N LEU A 132 25.25 -30.59 -77.25
CA LEU A 132 24.18 -30.47 -76.26
C LEU A 132 24.55 -31.09 -74.91
N GLN A 133 25.31 -32.18 -74.90
CA GLN A 133 25.88 -32.77 -73.68
C GLN A 133 26.85 -31.80 -73.02
N GLN A 134 27.82 -31.25 -73.76
CA GLN A 134 28.76 -30.25 -73.24
C GLN A 134 28.06 -29.00 -72.71
N ALA A 135 27.05 -28.49 -73.43
CA ALA A 135 26.26 -27.34 -72.97
C ALA A 135 25.48 -27.65 -71.69
N ASN A 136 24.88 -28.84 -71.56
CA ASN A 136 24.20 -29.26 -70.35
C ASN A 136 25.18 -29.41 -69.16
N GLU A 137 26.33 -30.06 -69.36
CA GLU A 137 27.39 -30.16 -68.34
C GLU A 137 27.89 -28.78 -67.89
N GLU A 138 28.03 -27.82 -68.81
CA GLU A 138 28.38 -26.43 -68.48
C GLU A 138 27.27 -25.71 -67.70
N PHE A 139 25.99 -25.92 -68.04
CA PHE A 139 24.86 -25.33 -67.30
C PHE A 139 24.65 -25.97 -65.93
N GLU A 140 24.83 -27.29 -65.79
CA GLU A 140 24.80 -28.00 -64.52
C GLU A 140 25.94 -27.52 -63.61
N ARG A 141 27.18 -27.44 -64.11
CA ARG A 141 28.30 -26.85 -63.36
C ARG A 141 28.03 -25.40 -62.93
N GLN A 142 27.48 -24.57 -63.80
CA GLN A 142 27.11 -23.18 -63.46
C GLN A 142 26.00 -23.12 -62.39
N ALA A 143 25.01 -24.01 -62.45
CA ALA A 143 23.94 -24.10 -61.45
C ALA A 143 24.47 -24.60 -60.10
N GLU A 144 25.40 -25.56 -60.09
CA GLU A 144 26.10 -26.02 -58.88
C GLU A 144 26.98 -24.92 -58.28
N GLU A 145 27.80 -24.23 -59.08
CA GLU A 145 28.65 -23.11 -58.64
C GLU A 145 27.80 -21.95 -58.09
N ALA A 146 26.66 -21.63 -58.71
CA ALA A 146 25.69 -20.66 -58.20
C ALA A 146 25.05 -21.14 -56.89
N SER A 147 24.67 -22.42 -56.79
CA SER A 147 24.08 -22.99 -55.58
C SER A 147 25.07 -23.01 -54.41
N LEU A 148 26.32 -23.38 -54.67
CA LEU A 148 27.39 -23.43 -53.67
C LEU A 148 27.80 -22.04 -53.22
N SER A 149 27.97 -21.08 -54.14
CA SER A 149 28.27 -19.69 -53.78
C SER A 149 27.15 -19.03 -52.98
N ALA A 150 25.88 -19.26 -53.31
CA ALA A 150 24.74 -18.79 -52.51
C ALA A 150 24.70 -19.43 -51.11
N LYS A 151 24.92 -20.74 -50.99
CA LYS A 151 25.03 -21.45 -49.70
C LYS A 151 26.19 -20.94 -48.85
N MET A 152 27.34 -20.66 -49.47
CA MET A 152 28.51 -20.10 -48.79
C MET A 152 28.26 -18.67 -48.32
N ALA A 153 27.69 -17.80 -49.18
CA ALA A 153 27.34 -16.42 -48.81
C ALA A 153 26.36 -16.37 -47.62
N ALA A 154 25.26 -17.11 -47.69
CA ALA A 154 24.30 -17.21 -46.59
C ALA A 154 24.94 -17.80 -45.31
N GLY A 155 25.82 -18.81 -45.47
CA GLY A 155 26.57 -19.39 -44.35
C GLY A 155 27.54 -18.41 -43.69
N GLU A 156 28.17 -17.51 -44.46
CA GLU A 156 29.00 -16.43 -43.92
C GLU A 156 28.18 -15.29 -43.31
N GLU A 157 27.03 -14.94 -43.88
CA GLU A 157 26.10 -13.94 -43.30
C GLU A 157 25.57 -14.41 -41.94
N ILE A 158 25.16 -15.68 -41.83
CA ILE A 158 24.75 -16.29 -40.56
C ILE A 158 25.92 -16.28 -39.56
N ARG A 159 27.16 -16.60 -39.98
CA ARG A 159 28.35 -16.50 -39.10
C ARG A 159 28.58 -15.07 -38.63
N ARG A 160 28.55 -14.08 -39.53
CA ARG A 160 28.71 -12.65 -39.22
C ARG A 160 27.65 -12.18 -38.21
N ALA A 161 26.39 -12.53 -38.41
CA ALA A 161 25.30 -12.19 -37.50
C ALA A 161 25.47 -12.87 -36.12
N MET A 162 25.87 -14.15 -36.08
CA MET A 162 26.13 -14.87 -34.83
C MET A 162 27.32 -14.29 -34.07
N ASP A 163 28.40 -13.90 -34.75
CA ASP A 163 29.57 -13.30 -34.11
C ASP A 163 29.35 -11.83 -33.71
N GLN A 164 28.52 -11.08 -34.44
CA GLN A 164 27.99 -9.77 -34.02
C GLN A 164 27.19 -9.90 -32.73
N ALA A 165 26.15 -10.74 -32.70
CA ALA A 165 25.31 -10.96 -31.51
C ALA A 165 26.12 -11.47 -30.30
N ARG A 166 27.16 -12.31 -30.53
CA ARG A 166 28.12 -12.68 -29.48
C ARG A 166 28.93 -11.50 -28.98
N SER A 167 29.41 -10.63 -29.86
CA SER A 167 30.20 -9.45 -29.47
C SER A 167 29.34 -8.43 -28.70
N GLU A 168 28.08 -8.26 -29.08
CA GLU A 168 27.10 -7.40 -28.41
C GLU A 168 26.76 -7.94 -27.02
N ALA A 169 26.41 -9.23 -26.91
CA ALA A 169 26.14 -9.87 -25.61
C ALA A 169 27.36 -9.88 -24.67
N LEU A 170 28.59 -9.94 -25.22
CA LEU A 170 29.81 -9.77 -24.44
C LEU A 170 30.01 -8.32 -23.99
N ALA A 171 29.74 -7.33 -24.85
CA ALA A 171 29.81 -5.91 -24.50
C ALA A 171 28.78 -5.55 -23.41
N GLU A 172 27.53 -5.98 -23.55
CA GLU A 172 26.48 -5.86 -22.54
C GLU A 172 26.88 -6.52 -21.22
N LYS A 173 27.43 -7.74 -21.26
CA LYS A 173 27.95 -8.41 -20.07
C LYS A 173 29.06 -7.58 -19.40
N THR A 174 29.98 -6.98 -20.16
CA THR A 174 31.04 -6.14 -19.58
C THR A 174 30.52 -4.84 -18.99
N SER A 175 29.55 -4.17 -19.61
CA SER A 175 28.96 -2.93 -19.07
C SER A 175 28.09 -3.20 -17.83
N LEU A 176 27.38 -4.32 -17.79
CA LEU A 176 26.66 -4.78 -16.59
C LEU A 176 27.61 -5.12 -15.45
N LEU A 177 28.75 -5.79 -15.72
CA LEU A 177 29.77 -6.06 -14.70
C LEU A 177 30.40 -4.76 -14.16
N GLN A 178 30.80 -3.84 -15.04
CA GLN A 178 31.28 -2.51 -14.65
C GLN A 178 30.24 -1.76 -13.80
N ARG A 179 28.95 -1.84 -14.16
CA ARG A 179 27.89 -1.20 -13.38
C ARG A 179 27.66 -1.87 -12.02
N ILE A 180 27.87 -3.18 -11.90
CA ILE A 180 27.85 -3.88 -10.62
C ILE A 180 29.04 -3.44 -9.75
N GLU A 181 30.24 -3.33 -10.32
CA GLU A 181 31.44 -2.82 -9.62
C GLU A 181 31.25 -1.37 -9.15
N GLU A 182 30.72 -0.48 -10.00
CA GLU A 182 30.35 0.90 -9.63
C GLU A 182 29.36 0.93 -8.45
N LEU A 183 28.33 0.07 -8.47
CA LEU A 183 27.32 0.01 -7.41
C LEU A 183 27.88 -0.59 -6.11
N GLN A 184 28.76 -1.58 -6.18
CA GLN A 184 29.48 -2.13 -5.03
C GLN A 184 30.40 -1.09 -4.38
N LEU A 185 31.15 -0.33 -5.19
CA LEU A 185 31.98 0.78 -4.73
C LEU A 185 31.13 1.92 -4.14
N ALA A 186 30.00 2.26 -4.76
CA ALA A 186 29.07 3.27 -4.24
C ALA A 186 28.42 2.85 -2.91
N LEU A 187 28.10 1.56 -2.75
CA LEU A 187 27.58 0.97 -1.52
C LEU A 187 28.64 1.01 -0.41
N ALA A 188 29.84 0.47 -0.64
CA ALA A 188 30.93 0.51 0.33
C ALA A 188 31.30 1.96 0.75
N MET A 189 31.24 2.91 -0.18
CA MET A 189 31.43 4.34 0.10
C MET A 189 30.22 4.99 0.79
N ALA A 190 29.04 4.39 0.79
CA ALA A 190 27.88 4.79 1.59
C ALA A 190 27.98 4.20 3.00
N ASP A 191 28.30 2.91 3.11
CA ASP A 191 28.49 2.19 4.38
C ASP A 191 29.57 2.87 5.23
N GLN A 192 30.74 3.17 4.63
CA GLN A 192 31.82 3.93 5.29
C GLN A 192 31.46 5.40 5.61
N ARG A 193 30.33 5.93 5.11
CA ARG A 193 29.76 7.22 5.55
C ARG A 193 28.75 7.03 6.68
N SER A 194 28.06 5.89 6.76
CA SER A 194 27.24 5.47 7.91
C SER A 194 28.12 5.22 9.12
N GLU A 195 29.14 4.36 8.98
CA GLU A 195 30.10 3.99 10.05
C GLU A 195 30.68 5.24 10.71
N ARG A 196 31.25 6.16 9.93
CA ARG A 196 31.80 7.43 10.45
C ARG A 196 30.77 8.32 11.15
N ARG A 197 29.49 8.30 10.73
CA ARG A 197 28.41 9.03 11.40
C ARG A 197 28.05 8.37 12.73
N GLU A 198 27.98 7.04 12.75
CA GLU A 198 27.75 6.26 13.97
C GLU A 198 28.92 6.40 14.95
N GLU A 199 30.17 6.41 14.51
CA GLU A 199 31.34 6.69 15.35
C GLU A 199 31.25 8.07 16.03
N LEU A 200 30.88 9.11 15.27
CA LEU A 200 30.69 10.47 15.78
C LEU A 200 29.47 10.60 16.72
N LEU A 201 28.38 9.91 16.44
CA LEU A 201 27.23 9.84 17.35
C LEU A 201 27.59 9.08 18.62
N HIS A 202 28.33 7.97 18.52
CA HIS A 202 28.82 7.21 19.68
C HIS A 202 29.87 7.99 20.48
N SER A 203 30.71 8.85 19.89
CA SER A 203 31.59 9.74 20.66
C SER A 203 30.78 10.83 21.37
N SER A 204 29.86 11.50 20.68
CA SER A 204 28.99 12.52 21.28
C SER A 204 28.12 11.95 22.42
N ILE A 205 27.59 10.73 22.27
CA ILE A 205 26.86 10.04 23.36
C ILE A 205 27.77 9.79 24.56
N ARG A 206 29.02 9.35 24.35
CA ARG A 206 30.00 9.15 25.45
C ARG A 206 30.36 10.46 26.14
N GLU A 207 30.57 11.54 25.38
CA GLU A 207 30.82 12.88 25.90
C GLU A 207 29.65 13.40 26.74
N LEU A 208 28.41 13.24 26.25
CA LEU A 208 27.20 13.62 26.99
C LEU A 208 26.97 12.75 28.24
N GLN A 209 27.27 11.45 28.17
CA GLN A 209 27.24 10.56 29.34
C GLN A 209 28.28 10.94 30.39
N GLN A 210 29.50 11.31 29.98
CA GLN A 210 30.51 11.82 30.91
C GLN A 210 30.06 13.15 31.54
N GLN A 211 29.56 14.11 30.74
CA GLN A 211 29.05 15.38 31.27
C GLN A 211 27.90 15.19 32.25
N LEU A 212 27.01 14.22 31.99
CA LEU A 212 25.94 13.83 32.92
C LEU A 212 26.52 13.25 34.21
N GLN A 213 27.44 12.28 34.14
CA GLN A 213 28.07 11.68 35.32
C GLN A 213 28.83 12.70 36.17
N GLU A 214 29.55 13.63 35.55
CA GLU A 214 30.22 14.72 36.27
C GLU A 214 29.24 15.71 36.91
N ALA A 215 28.09 15.98 36.27
CA ALA A 215 27.05 16.83 36.82
C ALA A 215 26.29 16.13 37.97
N GLU A 216 26.03 14.83 37.85
CA GLU A 216 25.47 13.99 38.91
C GLU A 216 26.42 13.91 40.11
N ALA A 217 27.73 13.69 39.89
CA ALA A 217 28.74 13.71 40.94
C ALA A 217 28.78 15.08 41.66
N ARG A 218 28.83 16.19 40.91
CA ARG A 218 28.75 17.55 41.48
C ARG A 218 27.45 17.79 42.26
N ASN A 219 26.32 17.23 41.82
CA ASN A 219 25.04 17.34 42.52
C ASN A 219 24.98 16.46 43.78
N GLN A 220 25.61 15.27 43.76
CA GLN A 220 25.81 14.43 44.95
C GLN A 220 26.71 15.13 45.98
N GLU A 221 27.82 15.74 45.55
CA GLU A 221 28.68 16.56 46.42
C GLU A 221 27.90 17.75 47.03
N ILE A 222 27.16 18.51 46.22
CA ILE A 222 26.32 19.62 46.71
C ILE A 222 25.26 19.11 47.69
N THR A 223 24.61 17.99 47.41
CA THR A 223 23.59 17.38 48.30
C THR A 223 24.22 16.88 49.60
N GLN A 224 25.40 16.27 49.54
CA GLN A 224 26.15 15.83 50.72
C GLN A 224 26.58 17.02 51.58
N ASN A 225 27.13 18.07 50.96
CA ASN A 225 27.53 19.31 51.61
C ASN A 225 26.33 20.07 52.22
N LEU A 226 25.20 20.12 51.50
CA LEU A 226 23.96 20.68 52.03
C LEU A 226 23.47 19.87 53.24
N SER A 227 23.51 18.53 53.17
CA SER A 227 23.11 17.67 54.29
C SER A 227 24.04 17.81 55.50
N SER A 228 25.34 17.97 55.30
CA SER A 228 26.32 18.10 56.38
C SER A 228 26.27 19.49 57.04
N ALA A 229 25.95 20.55 56.29
CA ALA A 229 25.74 21.90 56.81
C ALA A 229 24.36 22.07 57.48
N THR A 230 23.29 21.49 56.92
CA THR A 230 21.93 21.65 57.47
C THR A 230 21.66 20.76 58.67
N ARG A 231 22.19 19.52 58.74
CA ARG A 231 21.89 18.59 59.82
C ARG A 231 22.27 19.07 61.24
N PRO A 232 23.41 19.78 61.46
CA PRO A 232 23.70 20.42 62.74
C PRO A 232 22.71 21.55 63.07
N LEU A 233 22.34 22.37 62.09
CA LEU A 233 21.40 23.48 62.26
C LEU A 233 19.98 22.98 62.53
N LEU A 234 19.52 21.95 61.83
CA LEU A 234 18.24 21.28 62.08
C LEU A 234 18.22 20.69 63.49
N ARG A 235 19.28 19.97 63.91
CA ARG A 235 19.39 19.47 65.29
C ARG A 235 19.41 20.60 66.32
N GLN A 236 20.00 21.76 66.01
CA GLN A 236 19.96 22.94 66.86
C GLN A 236 18.54 23.54 66.92
N ILE A 237 17.82 23.59 65.81
CA ILE A 237 16.42 24.04 65.73
C ILE A 237 15.51 23.07 66.50
N GLU A 238 15.64 21.76 66.32
CA GLU A 238 14.93 20.72 67.09
C GLU A 238 15.21 20.85 68.59
N ASN A 239 16.47 21.01 68.99
CA ASN A 239 16.83 21.26 70.39
C ASN A 239 16.20 22.55 70.92
N LEU A 240 16.24 23.64 70.16
CA LEU A 240 15.66 24.93 70.56
C LEU A 240 14.13 24.85 70.65
N GLN A 241 13.46 24.24 69.67
CA GLN A 241 12.02 23.98 69.67
C GLN A 241 11.60 23.05 70.82
N SER A 242 12.42 22.05 71.15
CA SER A 242 12.23 21.19 72.32
C SER A 242 12.35 22.00 73.62
N THR A 243 13.40 22.81 73.78
CA THR A 243 13.53 23.68 74.97
C THR A 243 12.42 24.73 75.05
N PHE A 244 11.97 25.29 73.92
CA PHE A 244 10.90 26.28 73.87
C PHE A 244 9.53 25.67 74.16
N SER A 245 9.22 24.48 73.65
CA SER A 245 7.98 23.77 73.97
C SER A 245 7.95 23.27 75.42
N VAL A 246 9.09 22.82 75.97
CA VAL A 246 9.22 22.53 77.41
C VAL A 246 9.06 23.79 78.26
N GLN A 247 9.62 24.93 77.82
CA GLN A 247 9.42 26.22 78.48
C GLN A 247 7.97 26.69 78.38
N SER A 248 7.32 26.65 77.22
CA SER A 248 5.89 26.96 77.03
C SER A 248 5.04 26.10 77.96
N ALA A 249 5.22 24.78 77.94
CA ALA A 249 4.50 23.88 78.83
C ALA A 249 4.81 24.12 80.32
N SER A 250 5.95 24.75 80.67
CA SER A 250 6.22 25.21 82.04
C SER A 250 5.53 26.54 82.37
N TRP A 251 5.51 27.49 81.44
CA TRP A 251 4.82 28.77 81.57
C TRP A 251 3.31 28.56 81.65
N GLU A 252 2.72 27.73 80.80
CA GLU A 252 1.30 27.36 80.86
C GLU A 252 0.95 26.63 82.18
N ARG A 253 1.87 25.87 82.79
CA ARG A 253 1.64 25.28 84.13
C ARG A 253 1.67 26.35 85.22
N VAL A 254 2.58 27.31 85.13
CA VAL A 254 2.64 28.46 86.05
C VAL A 254 1.38 29.32 85.88
N GLU A 255 1.00 29.65 84.65
CA GLU A 255 -0.22 30.38 84.29
C GLU A 255 -1.46 29.67 84.82
N ARG A 256 -1.64 28.36 84.53
CA ARG A 256 -2.72 27.55 85.11
C ARG A 256 -2.73 27.64 86.63
N SER A 257 -1.58 27.46 87.29
CA SER A 257 -1.50 27.57 88.76
C SER A 257 -1.79 28.98 89.31
N LEU A 258 -1.59 30.03 88.50
CA LEU A 258 -1.94 31.41 88.86
C LEU A 258 -3.42 31.71 88.58
N THR A 259 -4.00 31.19 87.50
CA THR A 259 -5.44 31.29 87.23
C THR A 259 -6.25 30.47 88.22
N ASP A 260 -5.76 29.28 88.61
CA ASP A 260 -6.41 28.44 89.61
C ASP A 260 -6.39 29.13 90.98
N ARG A 261 -5.24 29.68 91.40
CA ARG A 261 -5.15 30.47 92.65
C ARG A 261 -5.93 31.78 92.59
N LEU A 262 -6.05 32.40 91.41
CA LEU A 262 -6.93 33.55 91.19
C LEU A 262 -8.40 33.15 91.37
N ASN A 263 -8.84 32.05 90.74
CA ASN A 263 -10.19 31.49 90.85
C ASN A 263 -10.51 31.06 92.29
N GLU A 264 -9.58 30.43 93.01
CA GLU A 264 -9.67 30.13 94.44
C GLU A 264 -9.83 31.42 95.26
N SER A 265 -8.98 32.43 95.02
CA SER A 265 -9.07 33.71 95.73
C SER A 265 -10.38 34.47 95.43
N GLN A 266 -10.88 34.38 94.19
CA GLN A 266 -12.11 35.01 93.74
C GLN A 266 -13.35 34.29 94.30
N THR A 267 -13.36 32.96 94.34
CA THR A 267 -14.44 32.18 94.97
C THR A 267 -14.41 32.31 96.49
N HIS A 268 -13.24 32.43 97.12
CA HIS A 268 -13.15 32.85 98.52
C HIS A 268 -13.68 34.27 98.73
N ALA A 269 -13.39 35.22 97.82
CA ALA A 269 -13.91 36.58 97.90
C ALA A 269 -15.44 36.63 97.72
N THR A 270 -16.03 35.87 96.80
CA THR A 270 -17.51 35.80 96.67
C THR A 270 -18.15 35.13 97.89
N LEU A 271 -17.58 34.04 98.41
CA LEU A 271 -18.05 33.40 99.65
C LEU A 271 -17.92 34.31 100.87
N LEU A 272 -16.90 35.18 100.93
CA LEU A 272 -16.77 36.19 101.97
C LEU A 272 -17.80 37.32 101.79
N ALA A 273 -18.02 37.81 100.57
CA ALA A 273 -19.05 38.82 100.28
C ALA A 273 -20.48 38.30 100.51
N GLU A 274 -20.75 37.03 100.25
CA GLU A 274 -22.02 36.36 100.60
C GLU A 274 -22.20 36.22 102.11
N ARG A 275 -21.13 35.89 102.85
CA ARG A 275 -21.14 35.89 104.32
C ARG A 275 -21.32 37.30 104.89
N GLU A 276 -20.68 38.31 104.29
CA GLU A 276 -20.82 39.71 104.67
C GLU A 276 -22.25 40.21 104.44
N ARG A 277 -22.85 39.93 103.28
CA ARG A 277 -24.29 40.16 103.02
C ARG A 277 -25.16 39.45 104.05
N ALA A 278 -24.98 38.13 104.25
CA ALA A 278 -25.76 37.36 105.20
C ALA A 278 -25.50 37.72 106.69
N LEU A 279 -24.48 38.54 107.00
CA LEU A 279 -24.28 39.18 108.30
C LEU A 279 -24.91 40.58 108.33
N SER A 280 -24.80 41.36 107.25
CA SER A 280 -25.49 42.65 107.06
C SER A 280 -27.01 42.49 107.14
N ASP A 281 -27.57 41.47 106.51
CA ASP A 281 -29.01 41.14 106.57
C ASP A 281 -29.43 40.80 108.01
N LYS A 282 -28.61 40.03 108.74
CA LYS A 282 -28.84 39.76 110.17
C LYS A 282 -28.70 41.01 111.04
N CYS A 283 -27.79 41.92 110.70
CA CYS A 283 -27.66 43.20 111.37
C CYS A 283 -28.87 44.11 111.09
N ALA A 284 -29.40 44.12 109.86
CA ALA A 284 -30.62 44.82 109.51
C ALA A 284 -31.84 44.23 110.24
N ASP A 285 -31.99 42.90 110.27
CA ASP A 285 -33.00 42.20 111.08
C ASP A 285 -32.91 42.57 112.57
N LEU A 286 -31.69 42.63 113.13
CA LEU A 286 -31.46 43.03 114.52
C LEU A 286 -31.73 44.51 114.76
N GLN A 287 -31.47 45.39 113.79
CA GLN A 287 -31.83 46.82 113.85
C GLN A 287 -33.34 47.04 113.72
N LEU A 288 -34.04 46.26 112.90
CA LEU A 288 -35.51 46.25 112.81
C LEU A 288 -36.14 45.73 114.11
N ARG A 289 -35.54 44.71 114.75
CA ARG A 289 -35.93 44.26 116.09
C ARG A 289 -35.62 45.29 117.18
N LEU A 290 -34.49 45.99 117.09
CA LEU A 290 -34.14 47.06 118.03
C LEU A 290 -35.15 48.20 117.93
N THR A 291 -35.38 48.74 116.73
CA THR A 291 -36.31 49.86 116.50
C THR A 291 -37.77 49.52 116.83
N THR A 292 -38.20 48.27 116.64
CA THR A 292 -39.52 47.80 117.11
C THR A 292 -39.59 47.68 118.64
N LEU A 293 -38.54 47.22 119.32
CA LEU A 293 -38.46 47.22 120.80
C LEU A 293 -38.30 48.62 121.41
N GLU A 294 -37.65 49.55 120.69
CA GLU A 294 -37.50 50.96 121.07
C GLU A 294 -38.81 51.73 120.91
N THR A 295 -39.57 51.49 119.83
CA THR A 295 -40.90 52.07 119.65
C THR A 295 -41.92 51.50 120.66
N GLN A 296 -41.85 50.20 120.98
CA GLN A 296 -42.61 49.62 122.12
C GLN A 296 -42.19 50.22 123.47
N ASN A 297 -40.90 50.50 123.68
CA ASN A 297 -40.45 51.25 124.86
C ASN A 297 -40.99 52.69 124.87
N ALA A 298 -41.14 53.32 123.70
CA ALA A 298 -41.68 54.67 123.58
C ALA A 298 -43.19 54.73 123.83
N THR A 299 -43.98 53.71 123.44
CA THR A 299 -45.41 53.63 123.81
C THR A 299 -45.57 53.37 125.30
N LEU A 300 -44.87 52.37 125.86
CA LEU A 300 -44.88 52.08 127.30
C LEU A 300 -44.42 53.28 128.16
N ARG A 301 -43.52 54.13 127.63
CA ARG A 301 -43.13 55.39 128.29
C ARG A 301 -44.20 56.47 128.21
N ARG A 302 -44.95 56.58 127.10
CA ARG A 302 -46.11 57.48 126.99
C ARG A 302 -47.24 57.05 127.91
N GLU A 303 -47.64 55.79 127.87
CA GLU A 303 -48.64 55.20 128.76
C GLU A 303 -48.28 55.45 130.24
N LYS A 304 -47.01 55.29 130.61
CA LYS A 304 -46.51 55.63 131.96
C LYS A 304 -46.59 57.13 132.29
N GLN A 305 -46.34 58.02 131.33
CA GLN A 305 -46.47 59.47 131.54
C GLN A 305 -47.94 59.91 131.65
N GLU A 306 -48.82 59.32 130.84
CA GLU A 306 -50.26 59.54 130.86
C GLU A 306 -50.83 59.11 132.24
N LEU A 307 -50.59 57.87 132.67
CA LEU A 307 -50.99 57.36 134.00
C LEU A 307 -50.39 58.17 135.16
N ALA A 308 -49.17 58.71 135.01
CA ALA A 308 -48.57 59.58 136.02
C ALA A 308 -49.31 60.93 136.12
N SER A 309 -49.67 61.54 134.98
CA SER A 309 -50.44 62.79 134.96
C SER A 309 -51.86 62.62 135.50
N GLU A 310 -52.51 61.47 135.23
CA GLU A 310 -53.79 61.12 135.85
C GLU A 310 -53.68 61.05 137.38
N CYS A 311 -52.63 60.40 137.90
CA CYS A 311 -52.35 60.34 139.33
C CYS A 311 -52.10 61.73 139.95
N GLU A 312 -51.45 62.65 139.23
CA GLU A 312 -51.24 64.04 139.69
C GLU A 312 -52.56 64.81 139.74
N THR A 313 -53.39 64.78 138.69
CA THR A 313 -54.70 65.47 138.71
C THR A 313 -55.66 64.94 139.78
N LEU A 314 -55.53 63.67 140.17
CA LEU A 314 -56.30 63.10 141.29
C LEU A 314 -55.81 63.60 142.65
N ARG A 315 -54.49 63.79 142.84
CA ARG A 315 -53.91 64.38 144.06
C ARG A 315 -54.30 65.85 144.22
N ASP A 316 -54.26 66.62 143.15
CA ASP A 316 -54.63 68.05 143.19
C ASP A 316 -56.12 68.22 143.56
N ARG A 317 -56.99 67.38 143.01
CA ARG A 317 -58.41 67.31 143.41
C ARG A 317 -58.56 66.98 144.88
N GLN A 318 -57.83 65.98 145.40
CA GLN A 318 -57.87 65.60 146.80
C GLN A 318 -57.40 66.74 147.73
N GLY A 319 -56.30 67.42 147.40
CA GLY A 319 -55.82 68.59 148.14
C GLY A 319 -56.84 69.74 148.17
N SER A 320 -57.52 70.00 147.05
CA SER A 320 -58.55 71.05 146.96
C SER A 320 -59.76 70.81 147.89
N LEU A 321 -60.08 69.54 148.18
CA LEU A 321 -61.15 69.16 149.11
C LEU A 321 -60.72 69.37 150.58
N GLU A 322 -59.50 68.96 150.94
CA GLU A 322 -58.97 69.19 152.30
C GLU A 322 -58.91 70.68 152.66
N GLU A 323 -58.60 71.57 151.70
CA GLU A 323 -58.66 73.01 151.94
C GLU A 323 -60.08 73.51 152.20
N PHE A 324 -61.10 72.89 151.60
CA PHE A 324 -62.50 73.26 151.80
C PHE A 324 -62.96 72.94 153.23
N GLU A 325 -62.64 71.74 153.73
CA GLU A 325 -62.93 71.32 155.11
C GLU A 325 -62.19 72.19 156.15
N ARG A 326 -60.94 72.57 155.86
CA ARG A 326 -60.16 73.53 156.67
C ARG A 326 -60.81 74.92 156.72
N ARG A 327 -61.45 75.36 155.63
CA ARG A 327 -62.19 76.64 155.59
C ARG A 327 -63.47 76.59 156.43
N GLU A 328 -64.31 75.56 156.28
CA GLU A 328 -65.55 75.44 157.07
C GLU A 328 -65.30 75.33 158.58
N SER A 329 -64.34 74.49 159.00
CA SER A 329 -64.00 74.32 160.41
C SER A 329 -63.53 75.63 161.07
N SER A 330 -62.81 76.50 160.33
CA SER A 330 -62.41 77.83 160.81
C SER A 330 -63.60 78.80 161.00
N LEU A 331 -64.62 78.73 160.12
CA LEU A 331 -65.83 79.55 160.21
C LEU A 331 -66.71 79.14 161.40
N MET A 332 -66.79 77.84 161.70
CA MET A 332 -67.49 77.35 162.90
C MET A 332 -66.82 77.84 164.19
N ALA A 333 -65.48 77.82 164.25
CA ALA A 333 -64.72 78.27 165.42
C ALA A 333 -64.86 79.79 165.68
N THR A 334 -64.91 80.62 164.63
CA THR A 334 -65.12 82.07 164.77
C THR A 334 -66.54 82.41 165.21
N LYS A 335 -67.55 81.70 164.69
CA LYS A 335 -68.95 81.86 165.10
C LYS A 335 -69.17 81.59 166.59
N ALA A 336 -68.60 80.50 167.11
CA ALA A 336 -68.69 80.14 168.53
C ALA A 336 -68.08 81.20 169.47
N ARG A 337 -66.97 81.85 169.07
CA ARG A 337 -66.35 82.94 169.85
C ARG A 337 -67.25 84.18 169.97
N LEU A 338 -67.95 84.56 168.90
CA LEU A 338 -68.85 85.71 168.90
C LEU A 338 -70.07 85.51 169.82
N GLU A 339 -70.58 84.28 169.93
CA GLU A 339 -71.66 83.94 170.86
C GLU A 339 -71.22 83.95 172.34
N GLN A 340 -69.92 83.76 172.62
CA GLN A 340 -69.36 83.90 173.96
C GLN A 340 -69.17 85.38 174.34
N THR A 341 -68.61 86.22 173.46
CA THR A 341 -68.40 87.65 173.76
C THR A 341 -69.71 88.41 173.95
N LEU A 342 -70.77 88.06 173.20
CA LEU A 342 -72.12 88.61 173.40
C LEU A 342 -72.79 88.22 174.73
N LYS A 343 -72.30 87.18 175.42
CA LYS A 343 -72.76 86.82 176.77
C LYS A 343 -71.98 87.59 177.85
N ALA A 344 -70.66 87.72 177.71
CA ALA A 344 -69.82 88.52 178.60
C ALA A 344 -70.27 90.00 178.62
N LEU A 345 -70.39 90.64 177.45
CA LEU A 345 -70.80 92.04 177.31
C LEU A 345 -72.19 92.37 177.87
N ARG A 346 -73.04 91.37 178.15
CA ARG A 346 -74.32 91.56 178.85
C ARG A 346 -74.12 91.57 180.37
N ALA A 347 -73.34 90.63 180.91
CA ALA A 347 -72.99 90.61 182.33
C ALA A 347 -72.20 91.86 182.75
N ASP A 348 -71.24 92.30 181.93
CA ASP A 348 -70.43 93.49 182.21
C ASP A 348 -71.28 94.78 182.25
N LYS A 349 -72.27 94.88 181.36
CA LYS A 349 -73.22 96.01 181.32
C LYS A 349 -74.04 96.10 182.62
N ASP A 350 -74.57 94.97 183.07
CA ASP A 350 -75.40 94.91 184.26
C ASP A 350 -74.56 95.20 185.53
N ALA A 351 -73.33 94.68 185.60
CA ALA A 351 -72.39 94.97 186.69
C ALA A 351 -71.97 96.46 186.77
N LEU A 352 -71.66 97.09 185.63
CA LEU A 352 -71.32 98.52 185.57
C LEU A 352 -72.49 99.42 185.98
N SER A 353 -73.74 98.99 185.75
CA SER A 353 -74.92 99.76 186.18
C SER A 353 -75.04 99.88 187.70
N ALA A 354 -74.66 98.83 188.45
CA ALA A 354 -74.68 98.83 189.92
C ALA A 354 -73.55 99.65 190.55
N GLN A 355 -72.40 99.75 189.89
CA GLN A 355 -71.27 100.59 190.33
C GLN A 355 -71.53 102.09 190.11
N LEU A 356 -72.30 102.45 189.08
CA LEU A 356 -72.58 103.85 188.78
C LEU A 356 -73.49 104.49 189.84
N SER A 357 -74.41 103.72 190.45
CA SER A 357 -75.23 104.20 191.58
C SER A 357 -74.43 104.49 192.86
N SER A 358 -73.44 103.67 193.23
CA SER A 358 -72.66 103.91 194.46
C SER A 358 -71.76 105.14 194.35
N VAL A 359 -71.15 105.37 193.18
CA VAL A 359 -70.28 106.53 192.94
C VAL A 359 -71.07 107.86 192.93
N GLN A 360 -72.37 107.83 192.61
CA GLN A 360 -73.21 109.03 192.64
C GLN A 360 -73.52 109.53 194.07
N GLU A 361 -73.63 108.64 195.06
CA GLU A 361 -73.80 109.04 196.46
C GLU A 361 -72.49 109.65 197.01
N GLU A 362 -71.35 108.98 196.80
CA GLU A 362 -70.04 109.44 197.29
C GLU A 362 -69.61 110.80 196.71
N LEU A 363 -69.71 110.99 195.38
CA LEU A 363 -69.23 112.20 194.70
C LEU A 363 -69.99 113.48 195.13
N SER A 364 -71.26 113.36 195.49
CA SER A 364 -72.07 114.51 195.95
C SER A 364 -71.57 115.10 197.28
N SER A 365 -70.92 114.28 198.12
CA SER A 365 -70.35 114.71 199.40
C SER A 365 -69.05 115.53 199.25
N GLU A 366 -68.29 115.29 198.18
CA GLU A 366 -67.01 115.98 197.92
C GLU A 366 -67.17 117.26 197.07
N GLN A 367 -68.21 117.34 196.22
CA GLN A 367 -68.52 118.58 195.50
C GLN A 367 -68.94 119.74 196.43
N HIS A 368 -69.26 119.46 197.70
CA HIS A 368 -69.48 120.50 198.72
C HIS A 368 -68.17 121.11 199.26
N LYS A 369 -66.99 120.49 199.02
CA LYS A 369 -65.69 120.97 199.56
C LYS A 369 -64.87 121.80 198.57
N ASN A 370 -64.99 121.54 197.26
CA ASN A 370 -64.36 122.37 196.22
C ASN A 370 -65.22 123.58 195.80
N ALA A 371 -66.16 124.00 196.64
CA ALA A 371 -67.04 125.15 196.42
C ALA A 371 -66.48 126.49 196.93
N LEU A 372 -65.24 126.55 197.46
CA LEU A 372 -64.77 127.69 198.27
C LEU A 372 -63.49 128.40 197.79
N LEU A 373 -62.81 127.93 196.73
CA LEU A 373 -61.67 128.65 196.14
C LEU A 373 -61.68 128.53 194.61
N GLN A 374 -61.84 129.68 193.93
CA GLN A 374 -61.74 129.86 192.47
C GLN A 374 -62.83 129.10 191.68
N GLU A 375 -64.09 129.54 191.56
CA GLU A 375 -64.58 130.92 191.49
C GLU A 375 -63.68 131.89 190.69
N GLN A 376 -63.44 131.62 189.37
CA GLN A 376 -63.52 132.59 188.24
C GLN A 376 -63.01 132.07 186.83
N LEU A 377 -63.92 131.50 185.97
CA LEU A 377 -64.05 131.60 184.45
C LEU A 377 -63.32 130.72 183.32
N ARG A 378 -64.07 129.83 182.55
CA ARG A 378 -64.23 129.61 181.01
C ARG A 378 -63.37 128.56 180.08
N ALA A 379 -63.75 128.12 178.78
CA ALA A 379 -63.38 126.81 177.97
C ALA A 379 -63.33 126.69 176.29
N GLU A 380 -62.78 125.65 175.45
CA GLU A 380 -63.04 125.11 173.94
C GLU A 380 -61.98 124.26 172.91
N ARG A 381 -62.30 123.53 171.71
CA ARG A 381 -61.40 123.02 170.45
C ARG A 381 -61.77 121.81 169.33
N GLU A 382 -61.09 121.50 168.10
CA GLU A 382 -61.36 120.50 166.85
C GLU A 382 -60.17 120.12 165.72
N LYS A 383 -60.05 119.41 164.47
CA LYS A 383 -60.69 118.51 163.29
C LYS A 383 -59.83 117.94 161.95
N ARG A 384 -60.24 116.89 161.07
CA ARG A 384 -60.03 116.40 159.52
C ARG A 384 -59.25 115.13 158.76
N LEU A 385 -59.00 115.03 157.36
CA LEU A 385 -58.79 113.83 156.31
C LEU A 385 -57.82 114.03 154.99
N GLU A 386 -57.44 113.32 153.81
CA GLU A 386 -57.78 112.23 152.70
C GLU A 386 -56.61 111.89 151.56
N ASN A 387 -56.47 111.22 150.30
CA ASN A 387 -57.06 110.30 149.15
C ASN A 387 -56.04 109.67 147.97
N SER A 388 -56.37 109.05 146.72
CA SER A 388 -55.49 108.24 145.64
C SER A 388 -55.85 108.20 144.02
N THR A 389 -55.43 107.51 142.83
CA THR A 389 -54.55 106.40 142.07
C THR A 389 -54.38 106.61 140.42
N THR A 390 -54.03 105.90 139.21
CA THR A 390 -53.81 104.54 138.40
C THR A 390 -53.01 104.49 136.92
N PRO A 391 -52.82 103.37 136.04
CA PRO A 391 -51.93 103.19 134.73
C PRO A 391 -52.30 102.30 133.37
N SER A 392 -51.50 102.11 132.20
CA SER A 392 -51.70 101.21 130.90
C SER A 392 -50.60 100.98 129.67
N PRO A 393 -50.68 100.03 128.60
CA PRO A 393 -49.66 99.58 127.48
C PRO A 393 -50.04 99.11 125.92
N THR A 394 -49.13 98.73 124.89
CA THR A 394 -49.21 97.86 123.53
C THR A 394 -47.90 97.92 122.51
N ALA A 395 -47.50 97.41 121.24
CA ALA A 395 -47.87 96.76 119.85
C ALA A 395 -46.70 96.09 118.87
N SER A 396 -46.90 95.51 117.59
CA SER A 396 -45.83 94.90 116.58
C SER A 396 -46.13 94.51 115.01
N HIS A 397 -45.18 94.04 114.07
CA HIS A 397 -45.26 93.62 112.55
C HIS A 397 -44.02 92.77 111.92
N TYR A 398 -43.65 92.22 110.66
CA TYR A 398 -43.94 91.96 109.14
C TYR A 398 -42.88 90.87 108.48
N SER A 399 -42.55 90.31 107.23
CA SER A 399 -42.74 90.15 105.68
C SER A 399 -42.01 88.81 105.07
N SER A 400 -41.61 88.29 103.81
CA SER A 400 -41.67 88.28 102.25
C SER A 400 -40.69 87.12 101.61
N VAL A 401 -40.40 86.56 100.34
CA VAL A 401 -40.76 86.26 98.84
C VAL A 401 -39.65 85.30 98.11
N SER A 402 -39.47 84.81 96.80
CA SER A 402 -40.16 83.96 95.70
C SER A 402 -39.25 83.48 94.42
N ASP A 403 -39.42 82.32 93.64
CA ASP A 403 -38.63 81.87 92.35
C ASP A 403 -39.19 80.72 91.30
N THR A 404 -38.37 80.00 90.43
CA THR A 404 -38.60 79.22 89.09
C THR A 404 -37.84 77.81 88.86
N PHE A 405 -37.60 76.96 87.76
CA PHE A 405 -37.80 76.64 86.24
C PHE A 405 -37.29 75.12 85.87
N ASN A 406 -37.11 74.34 84.71
CA ASN A 406 -37.33 74.15 83.19
C ASN A 406 -36.91 72.67 82.59
N CYS A 407 -37.31 72.09 81.37
CA CYS A 407 -37.35 70.56 81.07
C CYS A 407 -37.36 69.81 79.62
N ASN A 408 -37.36 68.42 79.58
CA ASN A 408 -38.13 67.37 78.74
C ASN A 408 -37.51 66.20 77.79
N PRO A 409 -38.22 65.05 77.39
CA PRO A 409 -37.65 63.63 77.35
C PRO A 409 -38.03 62.54 76.23
N LEU A 410 -37.50 61.26 76.36
CA LEU A 410 -37.86 59.88 75.79
C LEU A 410 -37.77 59.59 74.24
N PRO A 411 -37.96 58.36 73.61
CA PRO A 411 -38.60 57.04 74.01
C PRO A 411 -38.03 55.65 73.48
N ASP A 412 -38.73 54.53 73.84
CA ASP A 412 -39.10 53.25 73.11
C ASP A 412 -38.18 52.03 72.71
N ASP A 413 -38.82 50.95 72.20
CA ASP A 413 -38.54 49.50 72.49
C ASP A 413 -38.87 48.44 71.35
N LEU A 414 -38.50 47.17 71.57
CA LEU A 414 -38.74 45.82 70.96
C LEU A 414 -39.55 45.52 69.64
N SER A 415 -38.90 44.71 68.76
CA SER A 415 -39.33 43.40 68.15
C SER A 415 -40.55 43.21 67.21
N VAL A 416 -40.37 42.44 66.10
CA VAL A 416 -41.17 41.28 65.57
C VAL A 416 -40.79 40.93 64.09
N ALA A 417 -41.11 39.72 63.57
CA ALA A 417 -40.61 39.14 62.30
C ALA A 417 -41.72 38.74 61.29
N ASN A 418 -41.36 38.45 60.01
CA ASN A 418 -42.18 37.56 59.13
C ASN A 418 -41.53 36.97 57.83
N SER A 419 -41.84 35.70 57.57
CA SER A 419 -42.12 34.98 56.28
C SER A 419 -41.35 35.15 54.93
N ALA A 420 -40.74 34.03 54.47
CA ALA A 420 -41.05 33.23 53.25
C ALA A 420 -40.43 33.45 51.82
N PHE A 421 -40.07 32.28 51.22
CA PHE A 421 -40.23 31.80 49.81
C PHE A 421 -39.16 31.98 48.68
N SER A 422 -38.73 30.82 48.14
CA SER A 422 -38.42 30.47 46.72
C SER A 422 -37.05 30.62 46.01
N VAL A 423 -36.45 29.44 45.72
CA VAL A 423 -36.24 28.81 44.37
C VAL A 423 -35.22 29.38 43.35
N ALA A 424 -34.60 28.40 42.65
CA ALA A 424 -33.83 28.43 41.38
C ALA A 424 -32.35 28.89 41.41
N ALA A 425 -31.47 27.94 41.05
CA ALA A 425 -30.07 28.18 40.69
C ALA A 425 -29.92 28.31 39.16
N ALA A 426 -28.82 28.94 38.72
CA ALA A 426 -28.64 29.37 37.34
C ALA A 426 -28.34 28.24 36.33
N SER A 427 -28.82 28.43 35.09
CA SER A 427 -28.10 28.03 33.88
C SER A 427 -27.97 29.24 32.96
N ARG A 428 -26.80 29.45 32.36
CA ARG A 428 -26.54 30.47 31.34
C ARG A 428 -25.94 29.79 30.11
N HIS A 429 -26.71 29.66 29.05
CA HIS A 429 -26.20 29.30 27.73
C HIS A 429 -25.85 30.58 26.97
N THR A 430 -24.57 30.81 26.70
CA THR A 430 -24.10 31.95 25.91
C THR A 430 -24.24 31.63 24.42
N SER A 431 -24.91 32.50 23.65
CA SER A 431 -25.10 32.29 22.21
C SER A 431 -23.83 32.61 21.41
N LEU A 432 -23.39 31.67 20.58
CA LEU A 432 -22.18 31.82 19.74
C LEU A 432 -22.32 32.90 18.65
N TYR A 433 -23.54 33.33 18.33
CA TYR A 433 -23.79 34.36 17.29
C TYR A 433 -23.43 35.79 17.72
N GLU A 434 -23.43 36.10 19.02
CA GLU A 434 -23.24 37.46 19.50
C GLU A 434 -21.76 37.91 19.37
N SER A 435 -20.82 36.98 19.60
CA SER A 435 -19.38 37.24 19.55
C SER A 435 -18.85 37.64 18.17
N LEU A 436 -19.62 37.45 17.09
CA LEU A 436 -19.19 37.75 15.72
C LEU A 436 -19.53 39.20 15.27
N ARG A 437 -20.35 39.94 16.03
CA ARG A 437 -20.74 41.33 15.71
C ARG A 437 -19.77 42.39 16.25
N GLY A 438 -18.89 42.03 17.19
CA GLY A 438 -17.89 42.95 17.75
C GLY A 438 -16.68 43.15 16.83
N ILE A 439 -16.50 44.38 16.34
CA ILE A 439 -15.27 44.99 15.80
C ILE A 439 -14.10 44.02 15.59
N GLY A 440 -14.08 43.32 14.45
CA GLY A 440 -12.98 42.41 14.07
C GLY A 440 -13.40 41.21 13.23
N GLY A 441 -14.66 40.77 13.31
CA GLY A 441 -15.14 39.54 12.66
C GLY A 441 -14.85 39.41 11.16
N SER A 442 -14.78 40.52 10.41
CA SER A 442 -14.51 40.51 8.96
C SER A 442 -13.15 39.88 8.60
N SER A 443 -12.07 40.22 9.30
CA SER A 443 -10.73 39.70 8.97
C SER A 443 -10.59 38.22 9.38
N LEU A 444 -11.32 37.79 10.41
CA LEU A 444 -11.34 36.40 10.85
C LEU A 444 -12.14 35.55 9.83
N ILE A 445 -13.31 36.02 9.39
CA ILE A 445 -14.10 35.40 8.30
C ILE A 445 -13.29 35.35 7.00
N GLU A 446 -12.59 36.42 6.64
CA GLU A 446 -11.75 36.48 5.45
C GLU A 446 -10.56 35.50 5.53
N SER A 447 -9.93 35.37 6.71
CA SER A 447 -8.90 34.35 6.94
C SER A 447 -9.43 32.92 6.84
N LEU A 448 -10.66 32.66 7.33
CA LEU A 448 -11.33 31.36 7.21
C LEU A 448 -11.74 31.08 5.75
N GLN A 449 -12.16 32.08 4.98
CA GLN A 449 -12.41 31.94 3.54
C GLN A 449 -11.13 31.71 2.74
N ALA A 450 -10.01 32.34 3.12
CA ALA A 450 -8.71 32.09 2.51
C ALA A 450 -8.21 30.66 2.82
N GLN A 451 -8.34 30.20 4.07
CA GLN A 451 -8.05 28.82 4.45
C GLN A 451 -8.97 27.82 3.75
N LEU A 452 -10.28 28.11 3.65
CA LEU A 452 -11.24 27.28 2.92
C LEU A 452 -10.81 27.12 1.45
N LYS A 453 -10.55 28.23 0.74
CA LYS A 453 -10.05 28.20 -0.64
C LYS A 453 -8.73 27.45 -0.80
N MET A 454 -7.83 27.54 0.19
CA MET A 454 -6.58 26.78 0.18
C MET A 454 -6.86 25.27 0.32
N ARG A 455 -7.76 24.86 1.22
CA ARG A 455 -8.18 23.45 1.37
C ARG A 455 -8.97 22.95 0.17
N GLU A 456 -9.81 23.77 -0.45
CA GLU A 456 -10.49 23.46 -1.72
C GLU A 456 -9.46 23.23 -2.85
N GLY A 457 -8.39 24.03 -2.89
CA GLY A 457 -7.26 23.83 -3.80
C GLY A 457 -6.48 22.53 -3.53
N GLU A 458 -6.15 22.24 -2.27
CA GLU A 458 -5.53 20.96 -1.86
C GLU A 458 -6.40 19.76 -2.24
N VAL A 459 -7.70 19.81 -1.96
CA VAL A 459 -8.67 18.76 -2.31
C VAL A 459 -8.76 18.59 -3.83
N GLY A 460 -8.80 19.69 -4.60
CA GLY A 460 -8.77 19.63 -6.07
C GLY A 460 -7.48 19.02 -6.61
N GLN A 461 -6.32 19.33 -6.01
CA GLN A 461 -5.04 18.74 -6.39
C GLN A 461 -4.98 17.24 -6.06
N LEU A 462 -5.47 16.82 -4.88
CA LEU A 462 -5.56 15.41 -4.50
C LEU A 462 -6.54 14.63 -5.38
N GLN A 463 -7.69 15.21 -5.73
CA GLN A 463 -8.63 14.62 -6.69
C GLN A 463 -7.99 14.48 -8.09
N ALA A 464 -7.22 15.46 -8.54
CA ALA A 464 -6.49 15.37 -9.80
C ALA A 464 -5.39 14.28 -9.78
N GLN A 465 -4.70 14.10 -8.66
CA GLN A 465 -3.72 13.02 -8.46
C GLN A 465 -4.39 11.64 -8.43
N ILE A 466 -5.51 11.48 -7.72
CA ILE A 466 -6.32 10.25 -7.72
C ILE A 466 -6.75 9.91 -9.15
N GLY A 467 -7.33 10.86 -9.88
CA GLY A 467 -7.74 10.65 -11.28
C GLY A 467 -6.59 10.41 -12.26
N GLN A 468 -5.33 10.73 -11.91
CA GLN A 468 -4.14 10.30 -12.66
C GLN A 468 -3.78 8.85 -12.31
N LEU A 469 -3.71 8.51 -11.01
CA LEU A 469 -3.40 7.17 -10.53
C LEU A 469 -4.44 6.13 -11.00
N GLU A 470 -5.71 6.49 -11.09
CA GLU A 470 -6.77 5.64 -11.62
C GLU A 470 -6.54 5.31 -13.11
N ARG A 471 -6.21 6.31 -13.95
CA ARG A 471 -5.86 6.09 -15.37
C ARG A 471 -4.62 5.22 -15.53
N CYS A 472 -3.60 5.41 -14.69
CA CYS A 472 -2.41 4.56 -14.66
C CYS A 472 -2.77 3.12 -14.26
N ARG A 473 -3.60 2.94 -13.22
CA ARG A 473 -4.09 1.62 -12.78
C ARG A 473 -4.87 0.93 -13.90
N GLU A 474 -5.72 1.66 -14.63
CA GLU A 474 -6.44 1.12 -15.78
C GLU A 474 -5.52 0.73 -16.93
N SER A 475 -4.48 1.52 -17.26
CA SER A 475 -3.51 1.16 -18.31
C SER A 475 -2.80 -0.14 -17.95
N LEU A 476 -2.23 -0.20 -16.74
CA LEU A 476 -1.56 -1.40 -16.22
C LEU A 476 -2.53 -2.59 -16.15
N SER A 477 -3.82 -2.38 -15.87
CA SER A 477 -4.84 -3.45 -15.89
C SER A 477 -5.09 -3.99 -17.30
N ARG A 478 -5.11 -3.12 -18.33
CA ARG A 478 -5.25 -3.52 -19.75
C ARG A 478 -3.99 -4.22 -20.27
N GLU A 479 -2.82 -3.77 -19.82
CA GLU A 479 -1.53 -4.39 -20.13
C GLU A 479 -1.44 -5.78 -19.48
N LEU A 480 -1.84 -5.93 -18.22
CA LEU A 480 -1.91 -7.22 -17.52
C LEU A 480 -2.88 -8.20 -18.18
N THR A 481 -4.09 -7.78 -18.59
CA THR A 481 -5.00 -8.69 -19.31
C THR A 481 -4.50 -9.03 -20.71
N SER A 482 -3.84 -8.10 -21.41
CA SER A 482 -3.18 -8.40 -22.69
C SER A 482 -2.01 -9.37 -22.55
N LEU A 483 -1.24 -9.29 -21.46
CA LEU A 483 -0.16 -10.22 -21.15
C LEU A 483 -0.69 -11.60 -20.72
N SER A 484 -1.75 -11.67 -19.91
CA SER A 484 -2.43 -12.93 -19.56
C SER A 484 -2.94 -13.65 -20.81
N ALA A 485 -3.67 -12.95 -21.68
CA ALA A 485 -4.19 -13.53 -22.91
C ALA A 485 -3.08 -13.99 -23.89
N LYS A 486 -1.91 -13.33 -23.87
CA LYS A 486 -0.73 -13.81 -24.61
C LYS A 486 -0.11 -15.05 -23.96
N GLN A 487 -0.01 -15.08 -22.63
CA GLN A 487 0.50 -16.24 -21.91
C GLN A 487 -0.37 -17.47 -22.15
N GLU A 488 -1.70 -17.33 -22.09
CA GLU A 488 -2.65 -18.39 -22.40
C GLU A 488 -2.48 -18.96 -23.82
N LEU A 489 -2.07 -18.14 -24.80
CA LEU A 489 -1.74 -18.59 -26.16
C LEU A 489 -0.38 -19.29 -26.23
N TRP A 490 0.67 -18.77 -25.57
CA TRP A 490 1.97 -19.44 -25.50
C TRP A 490 1.89 -20.81 -24.78
N ASP A 491 1.07 -20.91 -23.72
CA ASP A 491 0.83 -22.15 -23.01
C ASP A 491 0.10 -23.18 -23.92
N GLN A 492 -0.87 -22.75 -24.74
CA GLN A 492 -1.51 -23.58 -25.77
C GLN A 492 -0.52 -24.05 -26.86
N GLU A 493 0.30 -23.14 -27.41
CA GLU A 493 1.34 -23.49 -28.38
C GLU A 493 2.37 -24.46 -27.79
N HIS A 494 2.71 -24.32 -26.50
CA HIS A 494 3.59 -25.25 -25.79
C HIS A 494 2.97 -26.63 -25.56
N GLU A 495 1.66 -26.71 -25.29
CA GLU A 495 0.94 -27.99 -25.24
C GLU A 495 0.91 -28.66 -26.62
N GLU A 496 0.57 -27.94 -27.70
CA GLU A 496 0.58 -28.48 -29.06
C GLU A 496 1.98 -28.97 -29.50
N LEU A 497 3.04 -28.20 -29.21
CA LEU A 497 4.42 -28.59 -29.50
C LEU A 497 4.87 -29.81 -28.68
N ARG A 498 4.37 -29.96 -27.46
CA ARG A 498 4.63 -31.14 -26.62
C ARG A 498 3.93 -32.37 -27.17
N ASP A 499 2.67 -32.24 -27.58
CA ASP A 499 1.89 -33.31 -28.19
C ASP A 499 2.49 -33.76 -29.54
N LEU A 500 2.91 -32.79 -30.37
CA LEU A 500 3.60 -33.06 -31.63
C LEU A 500 4.95 -33.77 -31.42
N ARG A 501 5.70 -33.41 -30.36
CA ARG A 501 6.93 -34.10 -29.97
C ARG A 501 6.68 -35.55 -29.58
N VAL A 502 5.69 -35.83 -28.74
CA VAL A 502 5.32 -37.21 -28.38
C VAL A 502 4.94 -38.01 -29.62
N ARG A 503 4.11 -37.45 -30.51
CA ARG A 503 3.72 -38.10 -31.78
C ARG A 503 4.92 -38.36 -32.70
N PHE A 504 5.91 -37.45 -32.73
CA PHE A 504 7.15 -37.64 -33.49
C PHE A 504 8.03 -38.75 -32.89
N GLU A 505 8.18 -38.80 -31.56
CA GLU A 505 8.92 -39.84 -30.85
C GLU A 505 8.26 -41.22 -31.05
N ASP A 506 6.92 -41.28 -31.01
CA ASP A 506 6.11 -42.45 -31.35
C ASP A 506 6.35 -42.96 -32.79
N VAL A 507 6.39 -42.05 -33.77
CA VAL A 507 6.64 -42.38 -35.18
C VAL A 507 8.09 -42.81 -35.39
N ASN A 508 9.05 -42.18 -34.72
CA ASN A 508 10.45 -42.56 -34.77
C ASN A 508 10.68 -43.95 -34.14
N GLN A 509 10.04 -44.27 -33.02
CA GLN A 509 10.04 -45.62 -32.45
C GLN A 509 9.48 -46.65 -33.44
N LYS A 510 8.31 -46.37 -34.06
CA LYS A 510 7.70 -47.24 -35.08
C LYS A 510 8.58 -47.42 -36.32
N TYR A 511 9.28 -46.37 -36.74
CA TYR A 511 10.24 -46.43 -37.84
C TYR A 511 11.44 -47.31 -37.50
N ASN A 512 12.03 -47.13 -36.30
CA ASN A 512 13.18 -47.92 -35.87
C ASN A 512 12.83 -49.42 -35.67
N THR A 513 11.65 -49.73 -35.13
CA THR A 513 11.20 -51.13 -35.05
C THR A 513 10.92 -51.73 -36.43
N LEU A 514 10.31 -50.97 -37.35
CA LEU A 514 10.11 -51.42 -38.73
C LEU A 514 11.44 -51.64 -39.47
N LEU A 515 12.45 -50.79 -39.23
CA LEU A 515 13.79 -50.92 -39.80
C LEU A 515 14.52 -52.16 -39.25
N GLN A 516 14.39 -52.45 -37.95
CA GLN A 516 14.92 -53.69 -37.37
C GLN A 516 14.22 -54.92 -37.96
N MET A 517 12.87 -54.97 -37.95
CA MET A 517 12.11 -56.09 -38.53
C MET A 517 12.41 -56.27 -40.03
N TYR A 518 12.73 -55.19 -40.76
CA TYR A 518 13.17 -55.27 -42.14
C TYR A 518 14.58 -55.85 -42.28
N GLY A 519 15.52 -55.46 -41.41
CA GLY A 519 16.85 -56.07 -41.33
C GLY A 519 16.78 -57.58 -41.08
N GLU A 520 16.06 -58.01 -40.05
CA GLU A 520 15.82 -59.42 -39.73
C GLU A 520 15.21 -60.20 -40.92
N LYS A 521 14.34 -59.56 -41.71
CA LYS A 521 13.73 -60.16 -42.92
C LYS A 521 14.64 -60.16 -44.15
N VAL A 522 15.66 -59.32 -44.19
CA VAL A 522 16.74 -59.39 -45.19
C VAL A 522 17.72 -60.49 -44.81
N GLU A 523 18.11 -60.58 -43.53
CA GLU A 523 18.99 -61.65 -43.02
C GLU A 523 18.37 -63.04 -43.25
N GLU A 524 17.10 -63.27 -42.88
CA GLU A 524 16.37 -64.51 -43.20
C GLU A 524 16.36 -64.84 -44.70
N ALA A 525 16.26 -63.83 -45.57
CA ALA A 525 16.23 -64.01 -47.01
C ALA A 525 17.62 -64.30 -47.61
N GLU A 526 18.69 -63.85 -46.97
CA GLU A 526 20.06 -64.19 -47.33
C GLU A 526 20.46 -65.58 -46.81
N GLU A 527 20.07 -65.96 -45.58
CA GLU A 527 20.22 -67.32 -45.06
C GLU A 527 19.53 -68.36 -45.96
N LEU A 528 18.23 -68.16 -46.25
CA LEU A 528 17.47 -69.06 -47.14
C LEU A 528 18.03 -69.10 -48.57
N ARG A 529 18.74 -68.06 -49.01
CA ARG A 529 19.42 -68.03 -50.30
C ARG A 529 20.72 -68.84 -50.27
N LEU A 530 21.48 -68.77 -49.19
CA LEU A 530 22.69 -69.58 -48.98
C LEU A 530 22.35 -71.07 -48.85
N ASP A 531 21.34 -71.43 -48.03
CA ASP A 531 20.80 -72.79 -47.94
C ASP A 531 20.43 -73.35 -49.32
N LEU A 532 19.78 -72.53 -50.15
CA LEU A 532 19.35 -72.91 -51.49
C LEU A 532 20.53 -73.03 -52.48
N GLU A 533 21.62 -72.29 -52.27
CA GLU A 533 22.89 -72.44 -53.00
C GLU A 533 23.66 -73.70 -52.59
N ASP A 534 23.69 -74.04 -51.30
CA ASP A 534 24.29 -75.28 -50.79
C ASP A 534 23.49 -76.53 -51.18
N VAL A 535 22.15 -76.47 -51.16
CA VAL A 535 21.31 -77.53 -51.71
C VAL A 535 21.56 -77.71 -53.21
N LYS A 536 21.74 -76.61 -53.97
CA LYS A 536 22.18 -76.69 -55.38
C LYS A 536 23.58 -77.26 -55.53
N SER A 537 24.51 -76.97 -54.60
CA SER A 537 25.88 -77.49 -54.64
C SER A 537 25.91 -79.00 -54.40
N MET A 538 25.14 -79.49 -53.43
CA MET A 538 24.97 -80.92 -53.15
C MET A 538 24.27 -81.65 -54.30
N TYR A 539 23.22 -81.10 -54.92
CA TYR A 539 22.62 -81.72 -56.11
C TYR A 539 23.59 -81.76 -57.30
N LYS A 540 24.41 -80.72 -57.52
CA LYS A 540 25.48 -80.75 -58.54
C LYS A 540 26.51 -81.83 -58.23
N ALA A 541 26.92 -81.97 -56.97
CA ALA A 541 27.87 -83.00 -56.54
C ALA A 541 27.32 -84.42 -56.79
N GLN A 542 26.09 -84.70 -56.37
CA GLN A 542 25.41 -85.99 -56.62
C GLN A 542 25.27 -86.29 -58.11
N ILE A 543 24.94 -85.29 -58.94
CA ILE A 543 24.88 -85.44 -60.40
C ILE A 543 26.28 -85.79 -60.97
N ASN A 544 27.33 -85.12 -60.51
CA ASN A 544 28.70 -85.41 -60.94
C ASN A 544 29.16 -86.82 -60.50
N GLU A 545 28.83 -87.25 -59.28
CA GLU A 545 29.09 -88.62 -58.80
C GLU A 545 28.34 -89.66 -59.64
N LEU A 546 27.06 -89.44 -59.96
CA LEU A 546 26.26 -90.32 -60.81
C LEU A 546 26.71 -90.35 -62.28
N ILE A 547 27.39 -89.30 -62.76
CA ILE A 547 28.05 -89.29 -64.08
C ILE A 547 29.35 -90.09 -64.01
N ASN A 548 30.18 -89.84 -63.00
CA ASN A 548 31.49 -90.50 -62.83
C ASN A 548 31.36 -92.00 -62.55
N ALA A 549 30.33 -92.43 -61.80
CA ALA A 549 30.03 -93.84 -61.52
C ALA A 549 29.41 -94.60 -62.71
N LYS A 550 29.32 -93.96 -63.89
CA LYS A 550 28.70 -94.50 -65.10
C LYS A 550 29.66 -94.50 -66.31
N GLN A 551 30.94 -94.20 -66.05
CA GLN A 551 32.08 -94.32 -66.98
C GLN A 551 32.96 -95.50 -66.57
#